data_AF-A0A972TMQ8-F1
#
_entry.id   AF-A0A972TMQ8-F1
#
_cell.length_a   1.000
_cell.length_b   1.000
_cell.length_c   1.000
_cell.angle_alpha   90.00
_cell.angle_beta   90.00
_cell.angle_gamma   90.00
#
_symmetry.space_group_name_H-M   'P 1'
#
loop_
_entity.id
_entity.type
_entity.pdbx_description
1 polymer ?
#
loop_
_entity_poly.entity_id
_entity_poly.type
_entity_poly.pdbx_seq_one_letter_code
_entity_poly.pdbx_strand_id
1 'polypeptide(L)'
;MIPFPKINPNLIEIGPIHLRWYGLMYVLSFLASYLLIAKQSRARRIGLRGALLQDLIFFSALGLIIGARLGYILFYQFHNFSFYLQHPLEIIAVWHGGMSFHGGLIGATLAGILFCRLRHLPFWEVADTVIVTAPIGLGLGRLGNFINGELFGRTSSVPWA
;
A
#
# COMPACT_ATOMS: atom_id res chain seq x y z
N MET A 1 1.89 -32.86 8.11
CA MET A 1 1.31 -31.52 7.85
C MET A 1 1.79 -30.60 8.95
N ILE A 2 2.44 -29.50 8.57
CA ILE A 2 2.86 -28.49 9.53
C ILE A 2 1.63 -27.62 9.82
N PRO A 3 1.08 -27.61 11.04
CA PRO A 3 -0.08 -26.77 11.33
C PRO A 3 0.32 -25.30 11.19
N PHE A 4 -0.55 -24.50 10.57
CA PHE A 4 -0.35 -23.06 10.47
C PHE A 4 -0.27 -22.45 11.90
N PRO A 5 0.74 -21.62 12.20
CA PRO A 5 0.91 -21.04 13.54
C PRO A 5 -0.28 -20.16 13.91
N LYS A 6 -0.69 -20.22 15.18
CA LYS A 6 -1.74 -19.33 15.70
C LYS A 6 -1.14 -17.95 16.00
N ILE A 7 -1.15 -17.06 15.01
CA ILE A 7 -0.67 -15.69 15.14
C ILE A 7 -1.88 -14.75 15.28
N ASN A 8 -1.90 -13.90 16.30
CA ASN A 8 -2.93 -12.86 16.41
C ASN A 8 -2.68 -11.79 15.32
N PRO A 9 -3.64 -11.52 14.42
CA PRO A 9 -3.48 -10.48 13.39
C PRO A 9 -3.39 -9.05 13.98
N ASN A 10 -3.88 -8.85 15.20
CA ASN A 10 -3.73 -7.62 15.95
C ASN A 10 -2.41 -7.63 16.73
N LEU A 11 -1.59 -6.62 16.48
CA LEU A 11 -0.35 -6.35 17.19
C LEU A 11 -0.63 -5.77 18.58
N ILE A 12 -1.50 -4.77 18.65
CA ILE A 12 -1.93 -4.10 19.88
C ILE A 12 -3.43 -3.83 19.77
N GLU A 13 -4.15 -4.05 20.86
CA GLU A 13 -5.58 -3.78 20.99
C GLU A 13 -5.80 -2.82 22.16
N ILE A 14 -6.32 -1.63 21.89
CA ILE A 14 -6.68 -0.63 22.91
C ILE A 14 -8.14 -0.24 22.67
N GLY A 15 -9.06 -0.90 23.38
CA GLY A 15 -10.50 -0.71 23.18
C GLY A 15 -10.91 -1.03 21.73
N PRO A 16 -11.60 -0.12 21.02
CA PRO A 16 -12.01 -0.33 19.63
C PRO A 16 -10.88 -0.17 18.60
N ILE A 17 -9.69 0.27 19.03
CA ILE A 17 -8.56 0.52 18.15
C ILE A 17 -7.69 -0.74 18.09
N HIS A 18 -7.69 -1.36 16.92
CA HIS A 18 -6.89 -2.54 16.62
C HIS A 18 -5.74 -2.17 15.68
N LEU A 19 -4.52 -2.12 16.22
CA LEU A 19 -3.33 -1.98 15.38
C LEU A 19 -2.98 -3.35 14.81
N ARG A 20 -3.14 -3.52 13.49
CA ARG A 20 -2.87 -4.80 12.81
C ARG A 20 -1.44 -4.90 12.31
N TRP A 21 -0.90 -6.11 12.28
CA TRP A 21 0.40 -6.39 11.65
C TRP A 21 0.46 -5.89 10.20
N TYR A 22 -0.63 -6.04 9.45
CA TYR A 22 -0.72 -5.56 8.07
C TYR A 22 -0.50 -4.04 7.95
N GLY A 23 -1.06 -3.27 8.88
CA GLY A 23 -0.84 -1.82 8.93
C GLY A 23 0.62 -1.48 9.21
N LEU A 24 1.24 -2.19 10.16
CA LEU A 24 2.68 -2.05 10.44
C LEU A 24 3.53 -2.39 9.22
N MET A 25 3.23 -3.47 8.50
CA MET A 25 3.95 -3.84 7.28
C MET A 25 3.90 -2.74 6.21
N TYR A 26 2.77 -2.05 6.05
CA TYR A 26 2.69 -0.90 5.16
C TYR A 26 3.56 0.27 5.63
N VAL A 27 3.53 0.63 6.92
CA VAL A 27 4.39 1.69 7.47
C VAL A 27 5.86 1.37 7.24
N LEU A 28 6.27 0.14 7.53
CA LEU A 28 7.64 -0.34 7.30
C LEU A 28 8.01 -0.31 5.81
N SER A 29 7.06 -0.59 4.91
CA SER A 29 7.27 -0.53 3.46
C SER A 29 7.60 0.88 2.97
N PHE A 30 6.85 1.88 3.43
CA PHE A 30 7.10 3.28 3.08
C PHE A 30 8.39 3.79 3.71
N LEU A 31 8.66 3.45 4.98
CA LEU A 31 9.89 3.82 5.67
C LEU A 31 11.12 3.22 4.98
N ALA A 32 11.09 1.93 4.64
CA ALA A 32 12.18 1.27 3.93
C ALA A 32 12.40 1.90 2.54
N SER A 33 11.32 2.21 1.82
CA SER A 33 11.39 2.89 0.52
C SER A 33 12.05 4.26 0.64
N TYR A 34 11.65 5.07 1.62
CA TYR A 34 12.27 6.36 1.91
C TYR A 34 13.78 6.23 2.16
N LEU A 35 14.18 5.33 3.07
CA LEU A 35 15.58 5.16 3.45
C LEU A 35 16.44 4.67 2.29
N LEU A 36 15.90 3.80 1.44
CA LEU A 36 16.63 3.26 0.30
C LEU A 36 16.73 4.27 -0.84
N ILE A 37 15.65 4.97 -1.18
CA ILE A 37 15.67 6.03 -2.18
C ILE A 37 16.69 7.12 -1.80
N ALA A 38 16.71 7.54 -0.53
CA ALA A 38 17.64 8.56 -0.04
C ALA A 38 19.14 8.20 -0.24
N LYS A 39 19.45 6.90 -0.35
CA LYS A 39 20.80 6.38 -0.59
C LYS A 39 21.15 6.23 -2.07
N GLN A 40 20.18 6.18 -2.97
CA GLN A 40 20.43 5.99 -4.41
C GLN A 40 21.13 7.20 -5.04
N SER A 41 22.09 6.95 -5.93
CA SER A 41 22.78 8.00 -6.70
C SER A 41 21.82 8.75 -7.64
N ARG A 42 20.87 8.04 -8.27
CA ARG A 42 19.83 8.61 -9.14
C ARG A 42 19.00 9.65 -8.40
N ALA A 43 18.57 9.35 -7.17
CA ALA A 43 17.85 10.28 -6.32
C ALA A 43 18.65 11.57 -6.04
N ARG A 44 19.99 11.46 -5.89
CA ARG A 44 20.85 12.65 -5.73
C ARG A 44 20.90 13.49 -6.99
N ARG A 45 21.05 12.86 -8.16
CA ARG A 45 21.14 13.53 -9.46
C ARG A 45 19.89 14.37 -9.76
N ILE A 46 18.71 13.85 -9.43
CA ILE A 46 17.43 14.52 -9.68
C ILE A 46 16.94 15.39 -8.52
N GLY A 47 17.76 15.56 -7.47
CA GLY A 47 17.40 16.36 -6.29
C GLY A 47 16.29 15.77 -5.41
N LEU A 48 15.89 14.50 -5.61
CA LEU A 48 14.84 13.83 -4.85
C LEU A 48 15.34 13.41 -3.46
N ARG A 49 15.43 14.36 -2.53
CA ARG A 49 15.96 14.16 -1.17
C ARG A 49 15.23 15.03 -0.14
N GLY A 50 15.45 14.74 1.14
CA GLY A 50 14.90 15.53 2.24
C GLY A 50 13.38 15.66 2.16
N ALA A 51 12.88 16.88 2.30
CA ALA A 51 11.45 17.19 2.23
C ALA A 51 10.81 16.75 0.90
N LEU A 52 11.50 16.90 -0.23
CA LEU A 52 10.92 16.55 -1.53
C LEU A 52 10.64 15.04 -1.65
N LEU A 53 11.53 14.21 -1.08
CA LEU A 53 11.32 12.76 -1.03
C LEU A 53 10.22 12.40 -0.03
N GLN A 54 10.15 13.07 1.12
CA GLN A 54 9.09 12.87 2.10
C GLN A 54 7.72 13.19 1.50
N ASP A 55 7.62 14.32 0.79
CA ASP A 55 6.41 14.72 0.08
C ASP A 55 6.03 13.70 -0.99
N LEU A 56 6.98 13.18 -1.80
CA LEU A 56 6.68 12.15 -2.79
C LEU A 56 6.08 10.91 -2.13
N ILE A 57 6.70 10.40 -1.06
CA ILE A 57 6.22 9.22 -0.33
C ILE A 57 4.83 9.47 0.23
N PHE A 58 4.59 10.65 0.82
CA PHE A 58 3.29 11.04 1.36
C PHE A 58 2.22 11.11 0.26
N PHE A 59 2.51 11.78 -0.86
CA PHE A 59 1.59 11.89 -1.99
C PHE A 59 1.28 10.51 -2.59
N SER A 60 2.28 9.64 -2.75
CA SER A 60 2.08 8.28 -3.22
C SER A 60 1.24 7.45 -2.26
N ALA A 61 1.45 7.56 -0.95
CA ALA A 61 0.65 6.87 0.07
C ALA A 61 -0.81 7.35 0.06
N LEU A 62 -1.03 8.66 -0.05
CA LEU A 62 -2.36 9.24 -0.14
C LEU A 62 -3.08 8.80 -1.43
N GLY A 63 -2.39 8.87 -2.57
CA GLY A 63 -2.89 8.38 -3.84
C GLY A 63 -3.23 6.89 -3.80
N LEU A 64 -2.41 6.08 -3.14
CA LEU A 64 -2.66 4.66 -2.92
C LEU A 64 -3.96 4.43 -2.13
N ILE A 65 -4.14 5.12 -0.99
CA ILE A 65 -5.32 4.93 -0.13
C ILE A 65 -6.58 5.37 -0.86
N ILE A 66 -6.57 6.57 -1.45
CA ILE A 66 -7.71 7.13 -2.19
C ILE A 66 -8.04 6.24 -3.39
N GLY A 67 -7.04 5.90 -4.20
CA GLY A 67 -7.22 5.06 -5.37
C GLY A 67 -7.73 3.67 -5.01
N ALA A 68 -7.19 3.05 -3.95
CA ALA A 68 -7.64 1.74 -3.50
C ALA A 68 -9.09 1.76 -3.04
N ARG A 69 -9.51 2.81 -2.34
CA ARG A 69 -10.88 2.95 -1.88
C ARG A 69 -11.86 3.22 -3.02
N LEU A 70 -11.55 4.18 -3.88
CA LEU A 70 -12.37 4.50 -5.05
C LEU A 70 -12.43 3.32 -6.02
N GLY A 71 -11.31 2.67 -6.29
CA GLY A 71 -11.26 1.47 -7.11
C GLY A 71 -12.06 0.32 -6.50
N TYR A 72 -12.14 0.21 -5.17
CA TYR A 72 -13.01 -0.79 -4.56
C TYR A 72 -14.48 -0.53 -4.86
N ILE A 73 -14.89 0.72 -4.70
CA ILE A 73 -16.28 1.15 -4.93
C ILE A 73 -16.63 0.97 -6.42
N LEU A 74 -15.77 1.44 -7.32
CA LEU A 74 -16.01 1.44 -8.75
C LEU A 74 -15.91 0.04 -9.39
N PHE A 75 -15.00 -0.82 -8.93
CA PHE A 75 -14.79 -2.13 -9.58
C PHE A 75 -15.61 -3.24 -8.94
N TYR A 76 -15.87 -3.18 -7.63
CA TYR A 76 -16.50 -4.27 -6.90
C TYR A 76 -17.87 -3.92 -6.33
N GLN A 77 -18.16 -2.64 -6.07
CA GLN A 77 -19.42 -2.19 -5.46
C GLN A 77 -20.27 -1.30 -6.38
N PHE A 78 -19.97 -1.27 -7.67
CA PHE A 78 -20.68 -0.43 -8.64
C PHE A 78 -22.20 -0.68 -8.63
N HIS A 79 -22.61 -1.95 -8.49
CA HIS A 79 -24.02 -2.33 -8.40
C HIS A 79 -24.73 -1.75 -7.16
N ASN A 80 -23.97 -1.45 -6.10
CA ASN A 80 -24.47 -0.87 -4.84
C ASN A 80 -24.21 0.64 -4.77
N PHE A 81 -23.99 1.33 -5.90
CA PHE A 81 -23.65 2.75 -5.90
C PHE A 81 -24.72 3.65 -5.25
N SER A 82 -26.00 3.27 -5.35
CA SER A 82 -27.11 3.96 -4.68
C SER A 82 -26.94 4.04 -3.16
N PHE A 83 -26.36 3.02 -2.52
CA PHE A 83 -26.04 3.02 -1.10
C PHE A 83 -25.03 4.12 -0.74
N TYR A 84 -23.98 4.29 -1.56
CA TYR A 84 -22.95 5.31 -1.33
C TYR A 84 -23.47 6.73 -1.56
N LEU A 85 -24.49 6.92 -2.41
CA LEU A 85 -25.17 8.20 -2.57
C LEU A 85 -26.00 8.57 -1.33
N GLN A 86 -26.63 7.58 -0.70
CA GLN A 86 -27.39 7.77 0.54
C GLN A 86 -26.48 7.91 1.78
N HIS A 87 -25.30 7.29 1.74
CA HIS A 87 -24.31 7.29 2.82
C HIS A 87 -22.93 7.75 2.32
N PRO A 88 -22.73 9.03 2.00
CA PRO A 88 -21.49 9.52 1.38
C PRO A 88 -20.25 9.33 2.26
N LEU A 89 -20.40 9.26 3.59
CA LEU A 89 -19.30 8.97 4.51
C LEU A 89 -18.73 7.55 4.33
N GLU A 90 -19.52 6.61 3.81
CA GLU A 90 -19.05 5.25 3.51
C GLU A 90 -18.01 5.25 2.38
N ILE A 91 -17.95 6.30 1.55
CA ILE A 91 -16.92 6.41 0.52
C ILE A 91 -15.53 6.49 1.16
N ILE A 92 -15.39 7.22 2.28
CA ILE A 92 -14.10 7.41 2.97
C ILE A 92 -13.87 6.45 4.14
N ALA A 93 -14.86 5.61 4.48
CA ALA A 93 -14.81 4.67 5.60
C ALA A 93 -13.87 3.48 5.34
N VAL A 94 -12.56 3.73 5.32
CA VAL A 94 -11.52 2.70 5.10
C VAL A 94 -11.44 1.69 6.25
N TRP A 95 -11.95 2.03 7.44
CA TRP A 95 -11.97 1.16 8.61
C TRP A 95 -13.04 0.04 8.52
N HIS A 96 -14.05 0.17 7.65
CA HIS A 96 -14.97 -0.92 7.32
C HIS A 96 -14.33 -1.98 6.40
N GLY A 97 -13.08 -1.79 5.97
CA GLY A 97 -12.42 -2.62 4.98
C GLY A 97 -12.93 -2.33 3.57
N GLY A 98 -12.53 -3.16 2.60
CA GLY A 98 -12.83 -2.93 1.18
C GLY A 98 -11.84 -1.98 0.51
N MET A 99 -10.79 -2.57 -0.06
CA MET A 99 -9.70 -1.87 -0.74
C MET A 99 -9.35 -2.63 -2.01
N SER A 100 -9.15 -1.90 -3.12
CA SER A 100 -8.77 -2.47 -4.41
C SER A 100 -7.27 -2.34 -4.63
N PHE A 101 -6.58 -3.46 -4.90
CA PHE A 101 -5.18 -3.42 -5.31
C PHE A 101 -5.00 -2.61 -6.60
N HIS A 102 -5.82 -2.87 -7.63
CA HIS A 102 -5.77 -2.17 -8.91
C HIS A 102 -6.00 -0.67 -8.72
N GLY A 103 -7.01 -0.30 -7.93
CA GLY A 103 -7.28 1.08 -7.58
C GLY A 103 -6.09 1.74 -6.88
N GLY A 104 -5.46 1.05 -5.94
CA GLY A 104 -4.31 1.56 -5.20
C GLY A 104 -3.09 1.78 -6.11
N LEU A 105 -2.81 0.84 -7.01
CA LEU A 105 -1.74 0.97 -8.01
C LEU A 105 -1.97 2.15 -8.95
N ILE A 106 -3.19 2.29 -9.48
CA ILE A 106 -3.58 3.42 -10.35
C ILE A 106 -3.44 4.73 -9.58
N GLY A 107 -4.00 4.82 -8.37
CA GLY A 107 -3.98 6.02 -7.55
C GLY A 107 -2.56 6.46 -7.16
N ALA A 108 -1.70 5.53 -6.74
CA ALA A 108 -0.30 5.82 -6.44
C ALA A 108 0.48 6.31 -7.68
N THR A 109 0.22 5.69 -8.84
CA THR A 109 0.86 6.06 -10.10
C THR A 109 0.42 7.46 -10.55
N LEU A 110 -0.88 7.76 -10.53
CA LEU A 110 -1.41 9.07 -10.88
C LEU A 110 -0.93 10.15 -9.92
N ALA A 111 -0.88 9.86 -8.61
CA ALA A 111 -0.31 10.79 -7.62
C ALA A 111 1.18 11.05 -7.87
N GLY A 112 1.96 10.03 -8.23
CA GLY A 112 3.36 10.18 -8.60
C GLY A 112 3.54 11.03 -9.86
N ILE A 113 2.75 10.80 -10.91
CA ILE A 113 2.75 11.61 -12.13
C ILE A 113 2.41 13.07 -11.81
N LEU A 114 1.33 13.29 -11.05
CA LEU A 114 0.89 14.63 -10.66
C LEU A 114 1.96 15.35 -9.83
N PHE A 115 2.53 14.66 -8.84
CA PHE A 115 3.60 15.21 -8.01
C PHE A 115 4.81 15.63 -8.84
N CYS A 116 5.26 14.77 -9.77
CA CYS A 116 6.37 15.10 -10.66
C CYS A 116 6.07 16.33 -11.51
N ARG A 117 4.83 16.47 -12.02
CA ARG A 117 4.41 17.66 -12.77
C ARG A 117 4.40 18.92 -11.90
N LEU A 118 3.84 18.84 -10.70
CA LEU A 118 3.75 19.97 -9.76
C LEU A 118 5.12 20.43 -9.22
N ARG A 119 6.11 19.54 -9.23
CA ARG A 119 7.48 19.80 -8.74
C ARG A 119 8.52 19.90 -9.85
N HIS A 120 8.10 19.88 -11.12
CA HIS A 120 8.97 19.92 -12.30
C HIS A 120 10.08 18.84 -12.30
N LEU A 121 9.75 17.63 -11.83
CA LEU A 121 10.66 16.48 -11.79
C LEU A 121 10.53 15.59 -13.03
N PRO A 122 11.63 14.99 -13.50
CA PRO A 122 11.59 14.01 -14.59
C PRO A 122 10.88 12.72 -14.12
N PHE A 123 9.62 12.54 -14.51
CA PHE A 123 8.77 11.42 -14.06
C PHE A 123 9.45 10.06 -14.22
N TRP A 124 10.06 9.80 -15.38
CA TRP A 124 10.69 8.51 -15.64
C TRP A 124 11.87 8.23 -14.72
N GLU A 125 12.71 9.23 -14.42
CA GLU A 125 13.81 9.05 -13.46
C GLU A 125 13.31 8.87 -12.03
N VAL A 126 12.22 9.55 -11.65
CA VAL A 126 11.56 9.34 -10.36
C VAL A 126 10.99 7.92 -10.28
N ALA A 127 10.25 7.47 -11.29
CA ALA A 127 9.69 6.13 -11.36
C ALA A 127 10.78 5.05 -11.27
N ASP A 128 11.85 5.22 -12.05
CA ASP A 128 13.05 4.38 -12.03
C ASP A 128 13.74 4.33 -10.64
N THR A 129 13.68 5.41 -9.88
CA THR A 129 14.23 5.50 -8.52
C THR A 129 13.32 4.80 -7.50
N VAL A 130 12.01 4.90 -7.67
CA VAL A 130 11.00 4.34 -6.75
C VAL A 130 10.83 2.84 -6.98
N ILE A 131 10.78 2.38 -8.23
CA ILE A 131 10.41 1.00 -8.58
C ILE A 131 11.34 -0.04 -7.95
N VAL A 132 12.62 0.29 -7.75
CA VAL A 132 13.60 -0.63 -7.14
C VAL A 132 13.30 -0.91 -5.65
N THR A 133 12.48 -0.10 -4.98
CA THR A 133 12.05 -0.36 -3.60
C THR A 133 10.72 -1.08 -3.51
N ALA A 134 9.97 -1.21 -4.62
CA ALA A 134 8.68 -1.90 -4.64
C ALA A 134 8.71 -3.35 -4.13
N PRO A 135 9.76 -4.17 -4.41
CA PRO A 135 9.83 -5.54 -3.91
C PRO A 135 9.78 -5.65 -2.38
N ILE A 136 10.29 -4.64 -1.65
CA ILE A 136 10.24 -4.64 -0.18
C ILE A 136 8.80 -4.48 0.31
N GLY A 137 8.05 -3.57 -0.31
CA GLY A 137 6.64 -3.38 0.00
C GLY A 137 5.82 -4.63 -0.30
N LEU A 138 6.07 -5.27 -1.44
CA LEU A 138 5.43 -6.54 -1.80
C LEU A 138 5.79 -7.66 -0.82
N GLY A 139 7.07 -7.79 -0.47
CA GLY A 139 7.55 -8.80 0.48
C GLY A 139 6.94 -8.63 1.87
N LEU A 140 6.92 -7.40 2.41
CA LEU A 140 6.27 -7.09 3.69
C LEU A 140 4.76 -7.33 3.62
N GLY A 141 4.13 -7.01 2.50
CA GLY A 141 2.72 -7.35 2.26
C GLY A 141 2.46 -8.85 2.32
N ARG A 142 3.32 -9.67 1.67
CA ARG A 142 3.24 -11.14 1.73
C ARG A 142 3.46 -11.69 3.14
N LEU A 143 4.35 -11.09 3.93
CA LEU A 143 4.48 -11.42 5.35
C LEU A 143 3.21 -11.09 6.13
N GLY A 144 2.55 -9.97 5.80
CA GLY A 144 1.23 -9.63 6.33
C GLY A 144 0.17 -10.69 6.00
N ASN A 145 0.13 -11.18 4.75
CA ASN A 145 -0.80 -12.25 4.37
C ASN A 145 -0.50 -13.55 5.12
N PHE A 146 0.78 -13.89 5.28
CA PHE A 146 1.19 -15.03 6.08
C PHE A 146 0.69 -14.89 7.51
N ILE A 147 0.92 -13.76 8.19
CA ILE A 147 0.47 -13.51 9.57
C ILE A 147 -1.06 -13.60 9.69
N ASN A 148 -1.79 -13.07 8.71
CA ASN A 148 -3.26 -13.12 8.69
C ASN A 148 -3.84 -14.50 8.38
N GLY A 149 -3.02 -15.45 7.91
CA GLY A 149 -3.51 -16.74 7.42
C GLY A 149 -4.40 -16.58 6.19
N GLU A 150 -3.94 -15.84 5.19
CA GLU A 150 -4.66 -15.62 3.92
C GLU A 150 -3.75 -15.81 2.69
N LEU A 151 -4.36 -15.93 1.50
CA LEU A 151 -3.66 -16.14 0.22
C LEU A 151 -2.79 -17.40 0.19
N PHE A 152 -3.33 -18.51 0.69
CA PHE A 152 -2.64 -19.80 0.65
C PHE A 152 -2.36 -20.28 -0.78
N GLY A 153 -1.32 -21.11 -0.90
CA GLY A 153 -1.00 -21.82 -2.12
C GLY A 153 -1.98 -22.95 -2.43
N ARG A 154 -1.64 -23.72 -3.47
CA ARG A 154 -2.39 -24.93 -3.85
C ARG A 154 -2.08 -26.06 -2.86
N THR A 155 -3.02 -26.99 -2.71
CA THR A 155 -2.77 -28.23 -1.98
C THR A 155 -1.59 -28.99 -2.59
N SER A 156 -0.74 -29.56 -1.74
CA SER A 156 0.49 -30.21 -2.16
C SER A 156 0.85 -31.33 -1.18
N SER A 157 1.65 -32.28 -1.65
CA SER A 157 2.15 -33.41 -0.87
C SER A 157 3.58 -33.22 -0.36
N VAL A 158 4.18 -32.04 -0.55
CA VAL A 158 5.53 -31.74 -0.07
C VAL A 158 5.59 -31.63 1.46
N PRO A 159 6.75 -31.88 2.11
CA PRO A 159 6.84 -31.96 3.57
C PRO A 159 6.48 -30.67 4.33
N TRP A 160 6.58 -29.51 3.67
CA TRP A 160 6.27 -28.19 4.25
C TRP A 160 4.86 -27.68 3.91
N ALA A 161 4.02 -28.52 3.27
CA ALA A 161 2.62 -28.21 3.01
C ALA A 161 1.72 -28.49 4.23
#